data_AF-A0A6B1HB80-F1
#
_entry.id   AF-A0A6B1HB80-F1
#
_cell.length_a   1.000
_cell.length_b   1.000
_cell.length_c   1.000
_cell.angle_alpha   90.00
_cell.angle_beta   90.00
_cell.angle_gamma   90.00
#
_symmetry.space_group_name_H-M   'P 1'
#
loop_
_entity.id
_entity.type
_entity.pdbx_description
1 polymer ?
#
loop_
_entity_poly.entity_id
_entity_poly.type
_entity_poly.pdbx_seq_one_letter_code
_entity_poly.pdbx_strand_id
1 'polypeptide(L)'
;MAAAAAELRIARRTVRTWVIAALAVAVGLFIYHTSSIQHSQMGMTAPPRFALPGFGILVLWVLVVGIVFLAFDIPGRDTRERVAAALDSRPPSNIALLAGRLLAVALAAWLPLVVLAALFQVGGLVIDHMDARAGVAAEPVSLATFTFVDAPAMLLFWGALIVLLAALLRNRLIVALVALGLVAIHVWAVLNTPLYLLPILSGVANLGLPGSEILPRTVSGTDLVQRLSVVVLAAGLLATAAAALPRRDATSRTPGLVAGGALLVLGAAGVGALVWFVEAERGERIAWANAHEAALEAPRADVQRLSGTIDVDPERELEIDVVLDLRAPEIAFDELQFSLNPAMAVETVLLDGSNVPFRHELGLLAVDPPPSLAPGASAQLAIRAVGVPDPRFGYLDSSAWALDETLLGMPIVLQGDVASIFDSDFVALMPAVAWLPMSGANFAIDDPSRRVPDFHDIDLVVRIPEGWHAAGPGRVEEGDGVRFRPTVPLAQFPLFAVPFERRARRVGDIDYEVLIHREHLTNVEYFEEEERAEATLAHLDQRLQFRSGPWFPYPHDVFSVVEVPGQLRRYGGGRIMDTIQALPGVQMLPEHGFPTRRFAAESPFQGMPDEMWLRQQLFS
;
A
#
# COMPACT_ATOMS: atom_id res chain seq x y z
N MET A 1 16.52 36.29 4.32
CA MET A 1 15.87 36.51 5.62
C MET A 1 15.07 37.81 5.70
N ALA A 2 15.65 39.00 5.54
CA ALA A 2 14.90 40.27 5.65
C ALA A 2 13.72 40.40 4.65
N ALA A 3 13.92 40.01 3.39
CA ALA A 3 12.86 40.00 2.37
C ALA A 3 11.70 39.06 2.73
N ALA A 4 12.00 37.86 3.23
CA ALA A 4 10.99 36.91 3.70
C ALA A 4 10.19 37.46 4.89
N ALA A 5 10.86 38.05 5.88
CA ALA A 5 10.21 38.65 7.04
C ALA A 5 9.33 39.86 6.69
N ALA A 6 9.72 40.64 5.67
CA ALA A 6 8.90 41.73 5.16
C ALA A 6 7.67 41.20 4.43
N GLU A 7 7.83 40.26 3.51
CA GLU A 7 6.71 39.69 2.74
C GLU A 7 5.73 38.95 3.64
N LEU A 8 6.22 38.20 4.64
CA LEU A 8 5.37 37.52 5.61
C LEU A 8 4.54 38.51 6.45
N ARG A 9 5.09 39.67 6.81
CA ARG A 9 4.33 40.73 7.49
C ARG A 9 3.21 41.29 6.61
N ILE A 10 3.45 41.41 5.31
CA ILE A 10 2.43 41.86 4.36
C ILE A 10 1.35 40.79 4.19
N ALA A 11 1.74 39.52 4.01
CA ALA A 11 0.81 38.40 3.92
C ALA A 11 -0.12 38.34 5.15
N ARG A 12 0.43 38.46 6.36
CA ARG A 12 -0.36 38.50 7.62
C ARG A 12 -1.35 39.66 7.71
N ARG A 13 -1.09 40.79 7.03
CA ARG A 13 -1.98 41.96 7.01
C ARG A 13 -3.02 41.89 5.89
N THR A 14 -2.89 40.94 4.97
CA THR A 14 -3.76 40.82 3.81
C THR A 14 -4.95 39.91 4.14
N VAL A 15 -6.17 40.45 4.04
CA VAL A 15 -7.42 39.71 4.33
C VAL A 15 -7.52 38.41 3.52
N ARG A 16 -7.09 38.43 2.25
CA ARG A 16 -7.14 37.24 1.37
C ARG A 16 -6.37 36.06 1.94
N THR A 17 -5.22 36.28 2.59
CA THR A 17 -4.42 35.21 3.22
C THR A 17 -5.21 34.49 4.30
N TRP A 18 -5.94 35.23 5.13
CA TRP A 18 -6.78 34.66 6.18
C TRP A 18 -8.03 33.97 5.63
N VAL A 19 -8.63 34.50 4.55
CA VAL A 19 -9.76 33.84 3.88
C VAL A 19 -9.33 32.48 3.31
N ILE A 20 -8.19 32.42 2.62
CA ILE A 20 -7.63 31.18 2.08
C ILE A 20 -7.29 30.20 3.22
N ALA A 21 -6.64 30.67 4.28
CA ALA A 21 -6.31 29.85 5.44
C ALA A 21 -7.56 29.27 6.13
N ALA A 22 -8.58 30.11 6.36
CA ALA A 22 -9.83 29.69 6.96
C ALA A 22 -10.58 28.69 6.07
N LEU A 23 -10.58 28.91 4.75
CA LEU A 23 -11.16 27.96 3.80
C LEU A 23 -10.44 26.61 3.82
N ALA A 24 -9.11 26.61 3.80
CA ALA A 24 -8.31 25.38 3.86
C ALA A 24 -8.59 24.58 5.15
N VAL A 25 -8.62 25.26 6.30
CA VAL A 25 -8.95 24.63 7.59
C VAL A 25 -10.39 24.13 7.61
N ALA A 26 -11.36 24.93 7.15
CA ALA A 26 -12.77 24.55 7.14
C ALA A 26 -13.04 23.34 6.22
N VAL A 27 -12.45 23.33 5.02
CA VAL A 27 -12.55 22.19 4.09
C VAL A 27 -11.92 20.94 4.69
N GLY A 28 -10.71 21.06 5.27
CA GLY A 28 -10.03 19.95 5.92
C GLY A 28 -10.84 19.33 7.07
N LEU A 29 -11.34 20.17 7.98
CA LEU A 29 -12.18 19.73 9.11
C LEU A 29 -13.48 19.09 8.62
N PHE A 30 -14.15 19.71 7.65
CA PHE A 30 -15.40 19.19 7.10
C PHE A 30 -15.22 17.80 6.50
N ILE A 31 -14.21 17.60 5.65
CA ILE A 31 -13.95 16.32 5.00
C ILE A 31 -13.58 15.25 6.05
N TYR A 32 -12.64 15.55 6.94
CA TYR A 32 -12.19 14.57 7.95
C TYR A 32 -13.34 14.11 8.86
N HIS A 33 -14.12 15.05 9.40
CA HIS A 33 -15.20 14.71 10.32
C HIS A 33 -16.39 14.04 9.62
N THR A 34 -16.76 14.47 8.41
CA THR A 34 -17.84 13.79 7.66
C THR A 34 -17.46 12.35 7.33
N SER A 35 -16.21 12.10 6.91
CA SER A 35 -15.72 10.73 6.68
C SER A 35 -15.62 9.91 7.98
N SER A 36 -15.23 10.53 9.09
CA SER A 36 -15.23 9.86 10.39
C SER A 36 -16.63 9.43 10.83
N ILE A 37 -17.63 10.29 10.64
CA ILE A 37 -19.03 9.98 10.94
C ILE A 37 -19.51 8.84 10.04
N GLN A 38 -19.26 8.91 8.74
CA GLN A 38 -19.61 7.86 7.77
C GLN A 38 -18.99 6.51 8.12
N HIS A 39 -17.70 6.48 8.48
CA HIS A 39 -17.03 5.25 8.91
C HIS A 39 -17.68 4.66 10.18
N SER A 40 -17.94 5.49 11.20
CA SER A 40 -18.56 5.03 12.46
C SER A 40 -20.02 4.58 12.33
N GLN A 41 -20.80 5.17 11.41
CA GLN A 41 -22.25 4.92 11.29
C GLN A 41 -22.59 3.87 10.24
N MET A 42 -21.81 3.80 9.16
CA MET A 42 -22.15 3.00 7.97
C MET A 42 -21.16 1.87 7.69
N GLY A 43 -20.12 1.69 8.52
CA GLY A 43 -19.10 0.66 8.32
C GLY A 43 -18.35 0.81 7.00
N MET A 44 -18.23 2.05 6.49
CA MET A 44 -17.60 2.34 5.20
C MET A 44 -16.09 2.04 5.19
N THR A 45 -15.57 1.78 3.99
CA THR A 45 -14.39 0.98 3.65
C THR A 45 -13.01 1.54 4.00
N ALA A 46 -12.87 2.82 4.39
CA ALA A 46 -11.58 3.38 4.79
C ALA A 46 -11.70 4.20 6.09
N PRO A 47 -10.88 3.91 7.12
CA PRO A 47 -10.88 4.71 8.34
C PRO A 47 -10.29 6.11 8.05
N PRO A 48 -10.89 7.18 8.59
CA PRO A 48 -10.48 8.56 8.32
C PRO A 48 -9.03 8.83 8.73
N ARG A 49 -8.52 8.09 9.73
CA ARG A 49 -7.16 8.22 10.29
C ARG A 49 -6.04 8.02 9.25
N PHE A 50 -6.26 7.17 8.25
CA PHE A 50 -5.26 6.82 7.23
C PHE A 50 -5.53 7.49 5.88
N ALA A 51 -6.72 8.07 5.70
CA ALA A 51 -7.09 8.78 4.48
C ALA A 51 -6.49 10.19 4.38
N LEU A 52 -5.51 10.52 5.23
CA LEU A 52 -4.84 11.83 5.26
C LEU A 52 -4.19 12.23 3.93
N PRO A 53 -3.55 11.34 3.15
CA PRO A 53 -3.09 11.67 1.81
C PRO A 53 -4.23 12.15 0.90
N GLY A 54 -5.37 11.45 0.93
CA GLY A 54 -6.55 11.75 0.12
C GLY A 54 -7.27 13.04 0.53
N PHE A 55 -7.42 13.29 1.83
CA PHE A 55 -8.00 14.55 2.31
C PHE A 55 -7.01 15.71 2.17
N GLY A 56 -5.75 15.43 2.44
CA GLY A 56 -4.65 16.37 2.37
C GLY A 56 -4.49 16.95 0.97
N ILE A 57 -4.54 16.13 -0.08
CA ILE A 57 -4.37 16.63 -1.45
C ILE A 57 -5.45 17.65 -1.84
N LEU A 58 -6.69 17.50 -1.37
CA LEU A 58 -7.77 18.46 -1.61
C LEU A 58 -7.48 19.81 -0.94
N VAL A 59 -7.01 19.77 0.31
CA VAL A 59 -6.58 20.97 1.04
C VAL A 59 -5.35 21.60 0.36
N LEU A 60 -4.40 20.78 -0.10
CA LEU A 60 -3.23 21.23 -0.83
C LEU A 60 -3.61 21.95 -2.12
N TRP A 61 -4.57 21.45 -2.89
CA TRP A 61 -5.07 22.15 -4.08
C TRP A 61 -5.71 23.49 -3.76
N VAL A 62 -6.51 23.58 -2.68
CA VAL A 62 -7.05 24.87 -2.19
C VAL A 62 -5.90 25.84 -1.87
N LEU A 63 -4.84 25.37 -1.22
CA LEU A 63 -3.68 26.19 -0.88
C LEU A 63 -2.85 26.58 -2.10
N VAL A 64 -2.67 25.69 -3.08
CA VAL A 64 -1.99 26.00 -4.35
C VAL A 64 -2.76 27.06 -5.13
N VAL A 65 -4.08 26.94 -5.24
CA VAL A 65 -4.94 28.00 -5.79
C VAL A 65 -4.77 29.29 -4.99
N GLY A 66 -4.71 29.19 -3.66
CA GLY A 66 -4.40 30.30 -2.78
C GLY A 66 -3.05 30.97 -3.08
N ILE A 67 -1.99 30.19 -3.32
CA ILE A 67 -0.66 30.69 -3.72
C ILE A 67 -0.77 31.44 -5.05
N VAL A 68 -1.56 30.95 -6.03
CA VAL A 68 -1.82 31.71 -7.27
C VAL A 68 -2.29 33.12 -6.90
N PHE A 69 -3.33 33.24 -6.06
CA PHE A 69 -3.91 34.51 -5.64
C PHE A 69 -2.98 35.40 -4.79
N LEU A 70 -2.08 34.81 -4.00
CA LEU A 70 -1.14 35.54 -3.16
C LEU A 70 0.11 36.00 -3.93
N ALA A 71 0.65 35.16 -4.80
CA ALA A 71 1.88 35.43 -5.52
C ALA A 71 1.67 36.32 -6.76
N PHE A 72 0.53 36.23 -7.45
CA PHE A 72 0.32 37.02 -8.68
C PHE A 72 0.23 38.53 -8.42
N ASP A 73 -0.22 38.95 -7.23
CA ASP A 73 -0.42 40.38 -6.91
C ASP A 73 0.89 41.08 -6.50
N ILE A 74 1.97 40.31 -6.27
CA ILE A 74 3.26 40.85 -5.83
C ILE A 74 3.81 41.93 -6.78
N PRO A 75 3.90 41.73 -8.11
CA PRO A 75 4.41 42.76 -9.02
C PRO A 75 3.49 44.00 -9.08
N GLY A 76 2.18 43.79 -8.93
CA GLY A 76 1.18 44.86 -8.92
C GLY A 76 1.30 45.74 -7.68
N ARG A 77 1.48 45.14 -6.50
CA ARG A 77 1.72 45.85 -5.25
C ARG A 77 3.05 46.59 -5.25
N ASP A 78 4.12 45.95 -5.72
CA ASP A 78 5.46 46.57 -5.79
C ASP A 78 5.45 47.89 -6.55
N THR A 79 4.69 47.93 -7.65
CA THR A 79 4.53 49.12 -8.48
C THR A 79 3.72 50.21 -7.75
N ARG A 80 2.64 49.83 -7.04
CA ARG A 80 1.80 50.77 -6.29
C ARG A 80 2.51 51.36 -5.08
N GLU A 81 3.24 50.54 -4.33
CA GLU A 81 3.89 50.90 -3.07
C GLU A 81 5.30 51.50 -3.27
N ARG A 82 5.73 51.67 -4.53
CA ARG A 82 7.08 52.17 -4.89
C ARG A 82 8.19 51.42 -4.16
N VAL A 83 8.05 50.10 -4.01
CA VAL A 83 9.01 49.23 -3.29
C VAL A 83 10.41 49.36 -3.89
N ALA A 84 10.50 49.55 -5.21
CA ALA A 84 11.76 49.82 -5.92
C ALA A 84 12.53 51.02 -5.33
N ALA A 85 11.85 52.10 -4.94
CA ALA A 85 12.49 53.29 -4.39
C ALA A 85 13.08 53.06 -2.97
N ALA A 86 12.50 52.15 -2.20
CA ALA A 86 13.05 51.75 -0.90
C ALA A 86 14.25 50.79 -1.04
N LEU A 87 14.19 49.89 -2.02
CA LEU A 87 15.26 48.91 -2.31
C LEU A 87 16.49 49.56 -2.98
N ASP A 88 16.33 50.70 -3.65
CA ASP A 88 17.44 51.43 -4.29
C ASP A 88 18.52 51.92 -3.29
N SER A 89 18.23 51.96 -1.99
CA SER A 89 19.21 52.32 -0.95
C SER A 89 20.27 51.23 -0.67
N ARG A 90 19.89 49.95 -0.79
CA ARG A 90 20.77 48.75 -0.71
C ARG A 90 20.09 47.58 -1.46
N PRO A 91 20.30 47.44 -2.78
CA PRO A 91 19.54 46.48 -3.58
C PRO A 91 19.95 45.02 -3.25
N PRO A 92 19.03 44.18 -2.76
CA PRO A 92 19.30 42.74 -2.65
C PRO A 92 19.43 42.11 -4.04
N SER A 93 20.09 40.96 -4.13
CA SER A 93 20.11 40.19 -5.38
C SER A 93 18.70 39.72 -5.75
N ASN A 94 18.38 39.65 -7.06
CA ASN A 94 17.08 39.17 -7.55
C ASN A 94 16.74 37.80 -6.95
N ILE A 95 17.72 36.90 -6.85
CA ILE A 95 17.53 35.58 -6.27
C ILE A 95 17.19 35.66 -4.78
N ALA A 96 17.87 36.50 -3.99
CA ALA A 96 17.57 36.67 -2.57
C ALA A 96 16.19 37.31 -2.33
N LEU A 97 15.78 38.24 -3.21
CA LEU A 97 14.46 38.86 -3.16
C LEU A 97 13.35 37.86 -3.49
N LEU A 98 13.45 37.18 -4.63
CA LEU A 98 12.45 36.20 -5.07
C LEU A 98 12.39 35.00 -4.14
N ALA A 99 13.53 34.46 -3.70
CA ALA A 99 13.58 33.36 -2.73
C ALA A 99 12.90 33.76 -1.41
N GLY A 100 13.16 34.98 -0.93
CA GLY A 100 12.52 35.48 0.28
C GLY A 100 11.00 35.58 0.14
N ARG A 101 10.51 36.05 -1.01
CA ARG A 101 9.07 36.15 -1.29
C ARG A 101 8.41 34.79 -1.44
N LEU A 102 9.03 33.89 -2.20
CA LEU A 102 8.57 32.52 -2.37
C LEU A 102 8.44 31.84 -1.01
N LEU A 103 9.49 31.88 -0.19
CA LEU A 103 9.48 31.27 1.12
C LEU A 103 8.39 31.85 2.03
N ALA A 104 8.15 33.17 1.98
CA ALA A 104 7.10 33.79 2.76
C ALA A 104 5.70 33.36 2.33
N VAL A 105 5.43 33.29 1.01
CA VAL A 105 4.14 32.84 0.47
C VAL A 105 3.92 31.35 0.75
N ALA A 106 4.93 30.52 0.52
CA ALA A 106 4.87 29.09 0.81
C ALA A 106 4.66 28.83 2.30
N LEU A 107 5.38 29.54 3.18
CA LEU A 107 5.19 29.45 4.64
C LEU A 107 3.78 29.90 5.06
N ALA A 108 3.26 30.99 4.48
CA ALA A 108 1.91 31.46 4.78
C ALA A 108 0.83 30.46 4.34
N ALA A 109 1.04 29.74 3.23
CA ALA A 109 0.14 28.68 2.77
C ALA A 109 0.30 27.37 3.57
N TRP A 110 1.49 27.11 4.11
CA TRP A 110 1.78 25.92 4.89
C TRP A 110 1.27 25.99 6.34
N LEU A 111 1.31 27.15 6.99
CA LEU A 111 0.85 27.32 8.38
C LEU A 111 -0.57 26.80 8.66
N PRO A 112 -1.58 27.02 7.77
CA PRO A 112 -2.91 26.41 7.91
C PRO A 112 -2.88 24.88 7.99
N LEU A 113 -1.96 24.21 7.29
CA LEU A 113 -1.81 22.75 7.37
C LEU A 113 -1.29 22.32 8.74
N VAL A 114 -0.34 23.05 9.31
CA VAL A 114 0.17 22.79 10.67
C VAL A 114 -0.93 22.95 11.70
N VAL A 115 -1.75 24.01 11.56
CA VAL A 115 -2.91 24.22 12.43
C VAL A 115 -3.90 23.07 12.26
N LEU A 116 -4.22 22.68 11.03
CA LEU A 116 -5.13 21.58 10.75
C LEU A 116 -4.61 20.25 11.33
N ALA A 117 -3.33 19.95 11.17
CA ALA A 117 -2.69 18.78 11.75
C ALA A 117 -2.77 18.78 13.29
N ALA A 118 -2.48 19.92 13.92
CA ALA A 118 -2.64 20.05 15.36
C ALA A 118 -4.10 19.87 15.80
N LEU A 119 -5.07 20.39 15.04
CA LEU A 119 -6.50 20.21 15.33
C LEU A 119 -6.93 18.74 15.19
N PHE A 120 -6.46 18.03 14.17
CA PHE A 120 -6.73 16.59 14.02
C PHE A 120 -6.13 15.79 15.17
N GLN A 121 -4.88 16.06 15.55
CA GLN A 121 -4.22 15.33 16.63
C GLN A 121 -4.84 15.63 17.99
N VAL A 122 -5.04 16.91 18.33
CA VAL A 122 -5.64 17.32 19.60
C VAL A 122 -7.09 16.87 19.67
N GLY A 123 -7.85 17.02 18.58
CA GLY A 123 -9.23 16.52 18.49
C GLY A 123 -9.29 15.02 18.74
N GLY A 124 -8.42 14.24 18.08
CA GLY A 124 -8.28 12.80 18.29
C GLY A 124 -7.97 12.44 19.74
N LEU A 125 -6.96 13.06 20.34
CA LEU A 125 -6.58 12.82 21.74
C LEU A 125 -7.70 13.18 22.73
N VAL A 126 -8.46 14.26 22.47
CA VAL A 126 -9.61 14.63 23.30
C VAL A 126 -10.72 13.59 23.17
N ILE A 127 -10.98 13.11 21.96
CA ILE A 127 -11.97 12.04 21.71
C ILE A 127 -11.57 10.77 22.46
N ASP A 128 -10.31 10.33 22.33
CA ASP A 128 -9.81 9.13 23.01
C ASP A 128 -9.85 9.31 24.55
N HIS A 129 -9.49 10.48 25.07
CA HIS A 129 -9.53 10.74 26.52
C HIS A 129 -10.96 10.80 27.08
N MET A 130 -11.91 11.31 26.30
CA MET A 130 -13.31 11.40 26.72
C MET A 130 -14.06 10.06 26.63
N ASP A 131 -13.37 8.99 26.22
CA ASP A 131 -13.98 7.72 25.81
C ASP A 131 -15.17 7.97 24.84
N ALA A 132 -15.04 9.05 24.06
CA ALA A 132 -16.08 9.48 23.16
C ALA A 132 -16.05 8.52 21.98
N ARG A 133 -17.08 7.66 21.91
CA ARG A 133 -17.22 6.59 20.91
C ARG A 133 -17.35 7.08 19.45
N ALA A 134 -17.18 8.39 19.21
CA ALA A 134 -17.27 9.05 17.92
C ALA A 134 -15.98 9.82 17.61
N GLY A 135 -15.14 9.19 16.78
CA GLY A 135 -13.93 9.79 16.21
C GLY A 135 -12.70 8.91 16.38
N VAL A 136 -11.78 9.01 15.42
CA VAL A 136 -10.49 8.32 15.48
C VAL A 136 -9.41 9.38 15.39
N ALA A 137 -8.36 9.25 16.20
CA ALA A 137 -7.17 10.07 16.04
C ALA A 137 -6.55 9.86 14.65
N ALA A 138 -6.11 10.96 14.05
CA ALA A 138 -5.34 10.90 12.82
C ALA A 138 -4.06 10.10 13.06
N GLU A 139 -3.65 9.27 12.10
CA GLU A 139 -2.40 8.53 12.26
C GLU A 139 -1.20 9.50 12.19
N PRO A 140 -0.35 9.57 13.24
CA PRO A 140 0.64 10.63 13.37
C PRO A 140 1.71 10.66 12.26
N VAL A 141 2.17 9.50 11.79
CA VAL A 141 3.24 9.40 10.79
C VAL A 141 2.75 9.89 9.43
N SER A 142 1.57 9.46 9.00
CA SER A 142 0.90 9.89 7.78
C SER A 142 0.58 11.39 7.83
N LEU A 143 0.11 11.89 8.97
CA LEU A 143 -0.13 13.31 9.18
C LEU A 143 1.14 14.14 9.08
N ALA A 144 2.21 13.67 9.72
CA ALA A 144 3.51 14.34 9.70
C ALA A 144 4.13 14.28 8.30
N THR A 145 4.06 13.14 7.63
CA THR A 145 4.51 12.95 6.25
C THR A 145 3.86 13.95 5.32
N PHE A 146 2.53 14.00 5.31
CA PHE A 146 1.81 14.92 4.44
C PHE A 146 2.16 16.39 4.75
N THR A 147 2.18 16.75 6.03
CA THR A 147 2.35 18.14 6.47
C THR A 147 3.77 18.64 6.31
N PHE A 148 4.78 17.83 6.62
CA PHE A 148 6.18 18.26 6.71
C PHE A 148 7.06 17.78 5.56
N VAL A 149 6.64 16.76 4.80
CA VAL A 149 7.42 16.22 3.67
C VAL A 149 6.76 16.58 2.34
N ASP A 150 5.50 16.19 2.14
CA ASP A 150 4.81 16.32 0.85
C ASP A 150 4.42 17.77 0.54
N ALA A 151 3.66 18.41 1.45
CA ALA A 151 3.11 19.74 1.21
C ALA A 151 4.19 20.82 0.98
N PRO A 152 5.30 20.89 1.75
CA PRO A 152 6.32 21.93 1.53
C PRO A 152 6.96 21.85 0.14
N ALA A 153 7.27 20.65 -0.35
CA ALA A 153 7.84 20.46 -1.67
C ALA A 153 6.90 20.97 -2.77
N MET A 154 5.61 20.63 -2.68
CA MET A 154 4.60 21.06 -3.65
C MET A 154 4.33 22.57 -3.60
N LEU A 155 4.21 23.16 -2.41
CA LEU A 155 3.98 24.60 -2.25
C LEU A 155 5.16 25.42 -2.79
N LEU A 156 6.40 24.95 -2.58
CA LEU A 156 7.61 25.57 -3.15
C LEU A 156 7.64 25.48 -4.67
N PHE A 157 7.34 24.31 -5.24
CA PHE A 157 7.29 24.12 -6.69
C PHE A 157 6.25 25.02 -7.35
N TRP A 158 5.00 24.97 -6.90
CA TRP A 158 3.93 25.79 -7.44
C TRP A 158 4.21 27.28 -7.27
N GLY A 159 4.70 27.70 -6.10
CA GLY A 159 5.11 29.08 -5.88
C GLY A 159 6.22 29.53 -6.83
N ALA A 160 7.26 28.71 -7.04
CA ALA A 160 8.37 29.03 -7.95
C ALA A 160 7.90 29.11 -9.40
N LEU A 161 7.00 28.21 -9.82
CA LEU A 161 6.37 28.24 -11.13
C LEU A 161 5.59 29.54 -11.36
N ILE A 162 4.78 29.97 -10.39
CA ILE A 162 4.02 31.22 -10.49
C ILE A 162 4.96 32.43 -10.54
N VAL A 163 6.05 32.42 -9.76
CA VAL A 163 7.08 33.47 -9.81
C VAL A 163 7.74 33.56 -11.19
N LEU A 164 8.03 32.41 -11.82
CA LEU A 164 8.54 32.37 -13.19
C LEU A 164 7.51 32.92 -14.20
N LEU A 165 6.27 32.47 -14.13
CA LEU A 165 5.19 32.96 -14.99
C LEU A 165 5.02 34.48 -14.85
N ALA A 166 5.08 35.01 -13.62
CA ALA A 166 5.01 36.44 -13.35
C ALA A 166 6.18 37.21 -13.98
N ALA A 167 7.39 36.66 -13.93
CA ALA A 167 8.58 37.26 -14.54
C ALA A 167 8.50 37.29 -16.09
N LEU A 168 7.93 36.25 -16.70
CA LEU A 168 7.84 36.09 -18.15
C LEU A 168 6.66 36.85 -18.77
N LEU A 169 5.45 36.65 -18.25
CA LEU A 169 4.21 37.13 -18.87
C LEU A 169 3.92 38.60 -18.57
N ARG A 170 4.43 39.12 -17.44
CA ARG A 170 4.30 40.52 -17.00
C ARG A 170 2.86 41.07 -16.93
N ASN A 171 1.85 40.22 -17.08
CA ASN A 171 0.44 40.56 -16.98
C ASN A 171 -0.24 39.66 -15.93
N ARG A 172 -0.69 40.28 -14.85
CA ARG A 172 -1.33 39.62 -13.70
C ARG A 172 -2.49 38.69 -14.05
N LEU A 173 -3.35 39.08 -15.00
CA LEU A 173 -4.53 38.30 -15.37
C LEU A 173 -4.13 37.07 -16.17
N ILE A 174 -3.19 37.24 -17.11
CA ILE A 174 -2.67 36.13 -17.91
C ILE A 174 -1.94 35.12 -17.02
N VAL A 175 -1.12 35.60 -16.08
CA VAL A 175 -0.44 34.74 -15.09
C VAL A 175 -1.46 33.91 -14.28
N ALA A 176 -2.50 34.56 -13.75
CA ALA A 176 -3.52 33.87 -12.97
C ALA A 176 -4.29 32.83 -13.81
N LEU A 177 -4.70 33.18 -15.04
CA LEU A 177 -5.41 32.27 -15.93
C LEU A 177 -4.56 31.06 -16.33
N VAL A 178 -3.29 31.28 -16.69
CA VAL A 178 -2.36 30.18 -17.04
C VAL A 178 -2.10 29.31 -15.82
N ALA A 179 -1.84 29.89 -14.65
CA ALA A 179 -1.58 29.13 -13.43
C ALA A 179 -2.80 28.29 -13.01
N LEU A 180 -4.02 28.84 -13.05
CA LEU A 180 -5.25 28.08 -12.77
C LEU A 180 -5.49 26.98 -13.80
N GLY A 181 -5.20 27.23 -15.08
CA GLY A 181 -5.25 26.20 -16.12
C GLY A 181 -4.27 25.05 -15.86
N LEU A 182 -3.04 25.35 -15.42
CA LEU A 182 -2.05 24.34 -15.03
C LEU A 182 -2.49 23.56 -13.80
N VAL A 183 -3.10 24.21 -12.79
CA VAL A 183 -3.67 23.52 -11.62
C VAL A 183 -4.80 22.58 -12.06
N ALA A 184 -5.69 23.03 -12.95
CA ALA A 184 -6.77 22.18 -13.47
C ALA A 184 -6.24 20.98 -14.26
N ILE A 185 -5.20 21.16 -15.08
CA ILE A 185 -4.51 20.06 -15.77
C ILE A 185 -3.87 19.10 -14.77
N HIS A 186 -3.22 19.60 -13.73
CA HIS A 186 -2.64 18.76 -12.69
C HIS A 186 -3.70 17.95 -11.93
N VAL A 187 -4.82 18.57 -11.54
CA VAL A 187 -5.97 17.87 -10.94
C VAL A 187 -6.48 16.77 -11.86
N TRP A 188 -6.72 17.10 -13.14
CA TRP A 188 -7.15 16.11 -14.12
C TRP A 188 -6.14 14.97 -14.26
N ALA A 189 -4.85 15.28 -14.33
CA ALA A 189 -3.79 14.28 -14.46
C ALA A 189 -3.74 13.36 -13.24
N VAL A 190 -3.79 13.90 -12.02
CA VAL A 190 -3.83 13.11 -10.76
C VAL A 190 -5.00 12.14 -10.74
N LEU A 191 -6.19 12.55 -11.23
CA LEU A 191 -7.37 11.70 -11.25
C LEU A 191 -7.35 10.60 -12.33
N ASN A 192 -6.55 10.77 -13.39
CA ASN A 192 -6.52 9.87 -14.56
C ASN A 192 -5.21 9.09 -14.69
N THR A 193 -4.25 9.30 -13.79
CA THR A 193 -2.97 8.60 -13.80
C THR A 193 -3.07 7.31 -12.97
N PRO A 194 -2.49 6.20 -13.44
CA PRO A 194 -2.43 4.97 -12.66
C PRO A 194 -1.73 5.15 -11.30
N LEU A 195 -2.15 4.38 -10.29
CA LEU A 195 -1.64 4.49 -8.92
C LEU A 195 -0.12 4.27 -8.83
N TYR A 196 0.49 3.42 -9.67
CA TYR A 196 1.95 3.21 -9.66
C TYR A 196 2.77 4.47 -10.04
N LEU A 197 2.19 5.40 -10.81
CA LEU A 197 2.82 6.69 -11.16
C LEU A 197 2.35 7.84 -10.26
N LEU A 198 1.28 7.63 -9.50
CA LEU A 198 0.57 8.69 -8.81
C LEU A 198 1.43 9.41 -7.76
N PRO A 199 2.29 8.77 -6.96
CA PRO A 199 3.18 9.47 -6.03
C PRO A 199 4.16 10.40 -6.76
N ILE A 200 4.63 10.00 -7.95
CA ILE A 200 5.55 10.80 -8.79
C ILE A 200 4.86 12.07 -9.28
N LEU A 201 3.62 11.95 -9.76
CA LEU A 201 2.85 13.06 -10.31
C LEU A 201 2.26 13.97 -9.24
N SER A 202 1.60 13.40 -8.24
CA SER A 202 0.85 14.13 -7.21
C SER A 202 1.77 14.76 -6.16
N GLY A 203 2.94 14.16 -5.93
CA GLY A 203 3.85 14.57 -4.86
C GLY A 203 3.33 14.28 -3.45
N VAL A 204 2.36 13.37 -3.33
CA VAL A 204 1.75 12.94 -2.06
C VAL A 204 1.99 11.45 -1.89
N ALA A 205 2.57 11.04 -0.75
CA ALA A 205 2.91 9.65 -0.48
C ALA A 205 1.64 8.85 -0.20
N ASN A 206 1.61 7.59 -0.61
CA ASN A 206 0.51 6.66 -0.31
C ASN A 206 -0.89 7.14 -0.75
N LEU A 207 -0.97 8.08 -1.70
CA LEU A 207 -2.24 8.59 -2.19
C LEU A 207 -3.03 7.49 -2.91
N GLY A 208 -4.25 7.22 -2.42
CA GLY A 208 -5.14 6.22 -2.99
C GLY A 208 -4.87 4.79 -2.54
N LEU A 209 -3.87 4.55 -1.68
CA LEU A 209 -3.56 3.22 -1.14
C LEU A 209 -4.28 2.98 0.18
N PRO A 210 -4.66 1.73 0.50
CA PRO A 210 -5.23 1.39 1.80
C PRO A 210 -4.18 1.59 2.89
N GLY A 211 -4.55 2.30 3.95
CA GLY A 211 -3.73 2.35 5.17
C GLY A 211 -4.01 1.18 6.09
N SER A 212 -3.10 0.95 7.04
CA SER A 212 -3.19 -0.14 7.99
C SER A 212 -2.63 0.20 9.35
N GLU A 213 -3.27 -0.35 10.37
CA GLU A 213 -2.95 -0.26 11.80
C GLU A 213 -1.91 -1.31 12.16
N ILE A 214 -2.07 -2.50 11.59
CA ILE A 214 -1.11 -3.62 11.69
C ILE A 214 0.19 -3.28 10.97
N LEU A 215 0.11 -2.69 9.77
CA LEU A 215 1.28 -2.38 8.96
C LEU A 215 1.19 -0.97 8.35
N PRO A 216 1.51 0.09 9.15
CA PRO A 216 1.44 1.47 8.70
C PRO A 216 2.35 1.77 7.52
N ARG A 217 1.82 2.45 6.50
CA ARG A 217 2.62 2.88 5.35
C ARG A 217 3.46 4.10 5.69
N THR A 218 4.77 3.96 5.58
CA THR A 218 5.73 5.03 5.78
C THR A 218 6.19 5.64 4.44
N VAL A 219 7.00 6.70 4.51
CA VAL A 219 7.59 7.33 3.32
C VAL A 219 8.69 6.44 2.78
N SER A 220 8.62 6.10 1.50
CA SER A 220 9.65 5.29 0.83
C SER A 220 10.87 6.13 0.40
N GLY A 221 11.97 5.46 0.05
CA GLY A 221 13.13 6.13 -0.54
C GLY A 221 12.83 6.83 -1.87
N THR A 222 12.00 6.19 -2.72
CA THR A 222 11.55 6.77 -4.00
C THR A 222 10.69 8.01 -3.76
N ASP A 223 9.89 8.01 -2.70
CA ASP A 223 9.15 9.20 -2.28
C ASP A 223 10.09 10.36 -1.98
N LEU A 224 11.11 10.16 -1.14
CA LEU A 224 12.05 11.23 -0.79
C LEU A 224 12.81 11.78 -2.01
N VAL A 225 13.24 10.90 -2.92
CA VAL A 225 13.89 11.29 -4.18
C VAL A 225 12.95 12.13 -5.04
N GLN A 226 11.66 11.82 -5.06
CA GLN A 226 10.65 12.61 -5.76
C GLN A 226 10.59 14.03 -5.20
N ARG A 227 10.49 14.18 -3.87
CA ARG A 227 10.35 15.51 -3.22
C ARG A 227 11.62 16.33 -3.43
N LEU A 228 12.79 15.68 -3.33
CA LEU A 228 14.06 16.32 -3.63
C LEU A 228 14.11 16.80 -5.08
N SER A 229 13.70 15.96 -6.04
CA SER A 229 13.67 16.30 -7.47
C SER A 229 12.76 17.50 -7.73
N VAL A 230 11.59 17.55 -7.09
CA VAL A 230 10.64 18.66 -7.20
C VAL A 230 11.16 19.95 -6.55
N VAL A 231 11.86 19.86 -5.41
CA VAL A 231 12.51 21.02 -4.79
C VAL A 231 13.66 21.55 -5.67
N VAL A 232 14.42 20.66 -6.30
CA VAL A 232 15.46 21.03 -7.27
C VAL A 232 14.85 21.72 -8.51
N LEU A 233 13.72 21.22 -9.02
CA LEU A 233 12.94 21.90 -10.06
C LEU A 233 12.50 23.30 -9.61
N ALA A 234 11.96 23.43 -8.40
CA ALA A 234 11.55 24.72 -7.84
C ALA A 234 12.74 25.72 -7.77
N ALA A 235 13.92 25.26 -7.36
CA ALA A 235 15.13 26.07 -7.34
C ALA A 235 15.56 26.50 -8.76
N GLY A 236 15.48 25.61 -9.75
CA GLY A 236 15.76 25.91 -11.16
C GLY A 236 14.78 26.94 -11.76
N LEU A 237 13.48 26.80 -11.48
CA LEU A 237 12.45 27.77 -11.88
C LEU A 237 12.72 29.14 -11.27
N LEU A 238 13.07 29.17 -9.97
CA LEU A 238 13.37 30.40 -9.24
C LEU A 238 14.63 31.11 -9.76
N ALA A 239 15.71 30.37 -10.03
CA ALA A 239 16.95 30.90 -10.59
C ALA A 239 16.72 31.49 -12.01
N THR A 240 15.92 30.79 -12.82
CA THR A 240 15.51 31.25 -14.15
C THR A 240 14.67 32.53 -14.08
N ALA A 241 13.70 32.58 -13.15
CA ALA A 241 12.90 33.77 -12.91
C ALA A 241 13.77 34.96 -12.47
N ALA A 242 14.72 34.73 -11.54
CA ALA A 242 15.63 35.75 -11.06
C ALA A 242 16.51 36.35 -12.18
N ALA A 243 16.94 35.51 -13.13
CA ALA A 243 17.71 35.95 -14.29
C ALA A 243 16.87 36.70 -15.34
N ALA A 244 15.57 36.39 -15.45
CA ALA A 244 14.65 37.08 -16.35
C ALA A 244 14.37 38.54 -15.93
N LEU A 245 14.41 38.83 -14.62
CA LEU A 245 14.25 40.18 -14.09
C LEU A 245 15.43 41.10 -14.44
N PRO A 246 15.17 42.30 -15.01
CA PRO A 246 16.24 43.26 -15.32
C PRO A 246 16.87 43.85 -14.04
N ARG A 247 18.22 43.88 -13.97
CA ARG A 247 18.97 44.72 -13.03
C ARG A 247 19.43 46.01 -13.69
N ARG A 248 19.66 47.04 -12.87
CA ARG A 248 20.30 48.32 -13.26
C ARG A 248 21.83 48.23 -13.36
N ASP A 249 22.44 47.17 -12.84
CA ASP A 249 23.89 46.95 -12.88
C ASP A 249 24.26 46.04 -14.06
N ALA A 250 25.32 46.36 -14.81
CA ALA A 250 25.75 45.75 -16.07
C ALA A 250 26.22 44.28 -16.01
N THR A 251 25.83 43.51 -14.98
CA THR A 251 26.15 42.08 -14.85
C THR A 251 25.37 41.22 -15.83
N SER A 252 26.04 40.23 -16.42
CA SER A 252 25.43 39.29 -17.38
C SER A 252 24.40 38.38 -16.70
N ARG A 253 23.32 38.06 -17.44
CA ARG A 253 22.25 37.14 -16.98
C ARG A 253 22.59 35.66 -17.20
N THR A 254 23.60 35.41 -18.04
CA THR A 254 23.98 34.07 -18.51
C THR A 254 24.28 33.09 -17.37
N PRO A 255 25.06 33.43 -16.32
CA PRO A 255 25.36 32.47 -15.26
C PRO A 255 24.11 32.01 -14.50
N GLY A 256 23.15 32.92 -14.27
CA GLY A 256 21.89 32.59 -13.60
C GLY A 256 20.98 31.70 -14.45
N LEU A 257 20.94 31.93 -15.77
CA LEU A 257 20.21 31.08 -16.70
C LEU A 257 20.85 29.69 -16.83
N VAL A 258 22.18 29.61 -16.87
CA VAL A 258 22.91 28.33 -16.91
C VAL A 258 22.67 27.53 -15.63
N ALA A 259 22.78 28.17 -14.46
CA ALA A 259 22.48 27.51 -13.19
C ALA A 259 21.02 27.07 -13.10
N GLY A 260 20.07 27.93 -13.51
CA GLY A 260 18.65 27.60 -13.56
C GLY A 260 18.36 26.42 -14.50
N GLY A 261 18.90 26.45 -15.71
CA GLY A 261 18.78 25.36 -16.68
C GLY A 261 19.38 24.05 -16.18
N ALA A 262 20.57 24.09 -15.57
CA ALA A 262 21.20 22.90 -15.00
C ALA A 262 20.36 22.26 -13.89
N LEU A 263 19.79 23.07 -12.98
CA LEU A 263 18.90 22.57 -11.93
C LEU A 263 17.58 22.01 -12.50
N LEU A 264 17.01 22.65 -13.54
CA LEU A 264 15.82 22.13 -14.21
C LEU A 264 16.09 20.76 -14.86
N VAL A 265 17.23 20.62 -15.54
CA VAL A 265 17.65 19.34 -16.14
C VAL A 265 17.86 18.28 -15.07
N LEU A 266 18.54 18.62 -13.97
CA LEU A 266 18.79 17.68 -12.87
C LEU A 266 17.48 17.22 -12.21
N GLY A 267 16.57 18.14 -11.90
CA GLY A 267 15.28 17.81 -11.29
C GLY A 267 14.39 16.99 -12.24
N ALA A 268 14.38 17.33 -13.53
CA ALA A 268 13.66 16.56 -14.54
C ALA A 268 14.26 15.16 -14.75
N ALA A 269 15.59 15.03 -14.69
CA ALA A 269 16.27 13.73 -14.74
C ALA A 269 15.93 12.87 -13.52
N GLY A 270 15.83 13.47 -12.32
CA GLY A 270 15.39 12.76 -11.12
C GLY A 270 13.95 12.22 -11.23
N VAL A 271 13.01 13.05 -11.71
CA VAL A 271 11.64 12.60 -11.99
C VAL A 271 11.61 11.54 -13.09
N GLY A 272 12.37 11.73 -14.18
CA GLY A 272 12.46 10.76 -15.27
C GLY A 272 13.05 9.42 -14.85
N ALA A 273 14.05 9.42 -13.96
CA ALA A 273 14.62 8.20 -13.39
C ALA A 273 13.62 7.46 -12.50
N LEU A 274 12.79 8.17 -11.74
CA LEU A 274 11.71 7.55 -10.96
C LEU A 274 10.65 6.92 -11.86
N VAL A 275 10.24 7.61 -12.93
CA VAL A 275 9.29 7.05 -13.92
C VAL A 275 9.90 5.79 -14.56
N TRP A 276 11.17 5.85 -14.97
CA TRP A 276 11.87 4.68 -15.50
C TRP A 276 11.91 3.52 -14.52
N PHE A 277 12.19 3.80 -13.24
CA PHE A 277 12.26 2.79 -12.18
C PHE A 277 10.93 2.06 -11.99
N VAL A 278 9.82 2.78 -11.81
CA VAL A 278 8.50 2.15 -11.60
C VAL A 278 7.98 1.45 -12.86
N GLU A 279 8.30 1.96 -14.05
CA GLU A 279 7.98 1.27 -15.31
C GLU A 279 8.82 0.00 -15.50
N ALA A 280 10.08 -0.01 -15.04
CA ALA A 280 10.90 -1.21 -15.04
C ALA A 280 10.33 -2.29 -14.10
N GLU A 281 9.91 -1.90 -12.89
CA GLU A 281 9.24 -2.81 -11.95
C GLU A 281 7.93 -3.38 -12.52
N ARG A 282 7.15 -2.54 -13.20
CA ARG A 282 5.95 -2.98 -13.92
C ARG A 282 6.29 -3.92 -15.09
N GLY A 283 7.36 -3.62 -15.82
CA GLY A 283 7.88 -4.42 -16.92
C GLY A 283 8.34 -5.81 -16.49
N GLU A 284 9.00 -5.94 -15.34
CA GLU A 284 9.37 -7.23 -14.73
C GLU A 284 8.13 -8.09 -14.47
N ARG A 285 7.09 -7.52 -13.85
CA ARG A 285 5.83 -8.24 -13.59
C ARG A 285 5.17 -8.73 -14.88
N ILE A 286 5.19 -7.92 -15.93
CA ILE A 286 4.69 -8.31 -17.26
C ILE A 286 5.54 -9.44 -17.85
N ALA A 287 6.87 -9.38 -17.70
CA ALA A 287 7.76 -10.43 -18.17
C ALA A 287 7.49 -11.77 -17.46
N TRP A 288 7.26 -11.76 -16.15
CA TRP A 288 6.83 -12.94 -15.39
C TRP A 288 5.50 -13.48 -15.91
N ALA A 289 4.49 -12.63 -16.06
CA ALA A 289 3.18 -13.06 -16.57
C ALA A 289 3.28 -13.70 -17.96
N ASN A 290 4.03 -13.10 -18.88
CA ASN A 290 4.23 -13.64 -20.23
C ASN A 290 4.98 -14.97 -20.23
N ALA A 291 6.01 -15.11 -19.40
CA ALA A 291 6.79 -16.35 -19.30
C ALA A 291 5.92 -17.51 -18.75
N HIS A 292 5.11 -17.21 -17.73
CA HIS A 292 4.21 -18.18 -17.11
C HIS A 292 3.02 -18.53 -18.01
N GLU A 293 2.48 -17.58 -18.76
CA GLU A 293 1.45 -17.86 -19.78
C GLU A 293 2.00 -18.76 -20.89
N ALA A 294 3.23 -18.49 -21.37
CA ALA A 294 3.88 -19.31 -22.38
C ALA A 294 4.18 -20.75 -21.89
N ALA A 295 4.38 -20.92 -20.60
CA ALA A 295 4.66 -22.20 -19.95
C ALA A 295 3.39 -22.98 -19.53
N LEU A 296 2.18 -22.46 -19.78
CA LEU A 296 0.94 -23.04 -19.28
C LEU A 296 0.69 -24.48 -19.76
N GLU A 297 1.05 -24.77 -21.02
CA GLU A 297 0.84 -26.06 -21.69
C GLU A 297 2.03 -27.02 -21.56
N ALA A 298 3.09 -26.64 -20.83
CA ALA A 298 4.26 -27.49 -20.65
C ALA A 298 3.89 -28.78 -19.89
N PRO A 299 4.54 -29.93 -20.18
CA PRO A 299 4.33 -31.16 -19.42
C PRO A 299 4.59 -30.93 -17.93
N ARG A 300 3.67 -31.36 -17.07
CA ARG A 300 3.75 -31.12 -15.62
C ARG A 300 3.92 -32.43 -14.87
N ALA A 301 4.77 -32.40 -13.85
CA ALA A 301 4.80 -33.47 -12.86
C ALA A 301 3.54 -33.42 -12.01
N ASP A 302 3.07 -34.57 -11.57
CA ASP A 302 1.99 -34.73 -10.59
C ASP A 302 2.62 -34.80 -9.21
N VAL A 303 2.42 -33.77 -8.38
CA VAL A 303 2.98 -33.75 -7.03
C VAL A 303 2.05 -34.58 -6.15
N GLN A 304 2.60 -35.58 -5.46
CA GLN A 304 1.82 -36.47 -4.61
C GLN A 304 1.94 -36.08 -3.14
N ARG A 305 3.13 -35.62 -2.74
CA ARG A 305 3.41 -35.18 -1.38
C ARG A 305 4.45 -34.07 -1.36
N LEU A 306 4.26 -33.11 -0.46
CA LEU A 306 5.23 -32.07 -0.13
C LEU A 306 5.53 -32.15 1.37
N SER A 307 6.80 -32.28 1.72
CA SER A 307 7.23 -32.33 3.12
C SER A 307 8.53 -31.59 3.36
N GLY A 308 8.77 -31.09 4.57
CA GLY A 308 10.01 -30.41 4.88
C GLY A 308 9.93 -29.41 6.01
N THR A 309 10.87 -28.49 6.03
CA THR A 309 10.98 -27.43 7.04
C THR A 309 10.94 -26.06 6.40
N ILE A 310 10.24 -25.14 7.06
CA ILE A 310 10.17 -23.73 6.70
C ILE A 310 10.68 -22.94 7.90
N ASP A 311 11.68 -22.10 7.70
CA ASP A 311 12.18 -21.18 8.73
C ASP A 311 11.74 -19.75 8.38
N VAL A 312 10.93 -19.16 9.26
CA VAL A 312 10.40 -17.80 9.09
C VAL A 312 11.17 -16.88 10.02
N ASP A 313 12.10 -16.09 9.46
CA ASP A 313 12.76 -14.97 10.13
C ASP A 313 12.23 -13.65 9.54
N PRO A 314 11.19 -13.04 10.14
CA PRO A 314 10.54 -11.85 9.60
C PRO A 314 11.44 -10.64 9.41
N GLU A 315 12.57 -10.56 10.12
CA GLU A 315 13.54 -9.47 9.99
C GLU A 315 14.58 -9.69 8.89
N ARG A 316 14.70 -10.93 8.40
CA ARG A 316 15.77 -11.33 7.47
C ARG A 316 15.23 -11.94 6.19
N GLU A 317 14.78 -13.19 6.25
CA GLU A 317 14.47 -14.00 5.09
C GLU A 317 13.65 -15.24 5.45
N LEU A 318 13.01 -15.82 4.44
CA LEU A 318 12.37 -17.12 4.48
C LEU A 318 13.37 -18.17 3.99
N GLU A 319 13.55 -19.25 4.75
CA GLU A 319 14.27 -20.46 4.30
C GLU A 319 13.27 -21.59 4.07
N ILE A 320 13.34 -22.21 2.89
CA ILE A 320 12.58 -23.41 2.55
C ILE A 320 13.54 -24.56 2.29
N ASP A 321 13.29 -25.69 2.93
CA ASP A 321 13.99 -26.95 2.70
C ASP A 321 12.93 -28.06 2.60
N VAL A 322 12.55 -28.39 1.37
CA VAL A 322 11.38 -29.21 1.07
C VAL A 322 11.70 -30.33 0.09
N VAL A 323 10.96 -31.43 0.21
CA VAL A 323 11.00 -32.59 -0.65
C VAL A 323 9.61 -32.81 -1.23
N LEU A 324 9.56 -32.89 -2.57
CA LEU A 324 8.36 -33.20 -3.34
C LEU A 324 8.48 -34.66 -3.82
N ASP A 325 7.57 -35.52 -3.36
CA ASP A 325 7.34 -36.81 -4.00
C ASP A 325 6.46 -36.56 -5.22
N LEU A 326 6.95 -36.88 -6.42
CA LEU A 326 6.26 -36.58 -7.66
C LEU A 326 6.21 -37.78 -8.60
N ARG A 327 5.25 -37.74 -9.51
CA ARG A 327 5.20 -38.59 -10.70
C ARG A 327 5.51 -37.74 -11.92
N ALA A 328 6.52 -38.14 -12.68
CA ALA A 328 6.92 -37.47 -13.89
C ALA A 328 5.77 -37.41 -14.92
N PRO A 329 5.76 -36.43 -15.84
CA PRO A 329 4.74 -36.35 -16.88
C PRO A 329 4.58 -37.68 -17.64
N GLU A 330 3.35 -38.03 -18.01
CA GLU A 330 3.04 -39.26 -18.78
C GLU A 330 3.52 -39.19 -20.25
N ILE A 331 3.79 -37.98 -20.73
CA ILE A 331 4.34 -37.71 -22.07
C ILE A 331 5.84 -37.46 -21.99
N ALA A 332 6.53 -37.46 -23.14
CA ALA A 332 7.95 -37.10 -23.16
C ALA A 332 8.15 -35.62 -22.74
N PHE A 333 9.22 -35.38 -21.98
CA PHE A 333 9.62 -34.07 -21.47
C PHE A 333 11.15 -33.96 -21.52
N ASP A 334 11.64 -32.74 -21.75
CA ASP A 334 13.06 -32.44 -21.73
C ASP A 334 13.49 -31.84 -20.37
N GLU A 335 12.59 -31.12 -19.70
CA GLU A 335 12.79 -30.51 -18.38
C GLU A 335 11.54 -30.71 -17.51
N LEU A 336 11.74 -30.80 -16.19
CA LEU A 336 10.65 -30.71 -15.21
C LEU A 336 10.49 -29.25 -14.80
N GLN A 337 9.30 -28.71 -14.97
CA GLN A 337 9.04 -27.29 -14.75
C GLN A 337 8.21 -27.05 -13.49
N PHE A 338 8.68 -26.15 -12.65
CA PHE A 338 8.02 -25.67 -11.44
C PHE A 338 7.95 -24.15 -11.44
N SER A 339 7.07 -23.58 -10.62
CA SER A 339 7.12 -22.17 -10.26
C SER A 339 7.60 -22.01 -8.82
N LEU A 340 8.49 -21.05 -8.62
CA LEU A 340 8.95 -20.60 -7.31
C LEU A 340 9.21 -19.10 -7.42
N ASN A 341 8.81 -18.33 -6.42
CA ASN A 341 8.93 -16.87 -6.42
C ASN A 341 10.34 -16.41 -6.88
N PRO A 342 10.46 -15.46 -7.83
CA PRO A 342 11.73 -15.06 -8.41
C PRO A 342 12.71 -14.44 -7.42
N ALA A 343 12.24 -13.98 -6.26
CA ALA A 343 13.10 -13.46 -5.19
C ALA A 343 13.66 -14.54 -4.25
N MET A 344 13.27 -15.81 -4.43
CA MET A 344 13.84 -16.94 -3.69
C MET A 344 15.07 -17.47 -4.43
N ALA A 345 16.25 -17.33 -3.84
CA ALA A 345 17.47 -17.89 -4.39
C ALA A 345 17.50 -19.41 -4.15
N VAL A 346 17.40 -20.20 -5.22
CA VAL A 346 17.52 -21.66 -5.14
C VAL A 346 18.97 -22.06 -4.94
N GLU A 347 19.29 -22.65 -3.79
CA GLU A 347 20.65 -23.06 -3.43
C GLU A 347 20.97 -24.44 -3.98
N THR A 348 20.04 -25.39 -3.85
CA THR A 348 20.24 -26.77 -4.25
C THR A 348 18.96 -27.40 -4.78
N VAL A 349 19.10 -28.20 -5.84
CA VAL A 349 18.06 -29.08 -6.36
C VAL A 349 18.63 -30.50 -6.48
N LEU A 350 18.01 -31.44 -5.79
CA LEU A 350 18.40 -32.86 -5.84
C LEU A 350 17.24 -33.68 -6.37
N LEU A 351 17.48 -34.53 -7.35
CA LEU A 351 16.53 -35.51 -7.85
C LEU A 351 17.01 -36.92 -7.45
N ASP A 352 16.19 -37.64 -6.69
CA ASP A 352 16.52 -38.94 -6.08
C ASP A 352 17.88 -38.92 -5.34
N GLY A 353 18.12 -37.81 -4.63
CA GLY A 353 19.36 -37.58 -3.85
C GLY A 353 20.59 -37.17 -4.68
N SER A 354 20.47 -37.07 -6.00
CA SER A 354 21.56 -36.65 -6.89
C SER A 354 21.38 -35.20 -7.34
N ASN A 355 22.46 -34.41 -7.33
CA ASN A 355 22.41 -33.03 -7.81
C ASN A 355 22.13 -32.99 -9.32
N VAL A 356 21.19 -32.14 -9.72
CA VAL A 356 20.76 -31.97 -11.10
C VAL A 356 20.91 -30.52 -11.55
N PRO A 357 21.28 -30.26 -12.82
CA PRO A 357 21.26 -28.91 -13.35
C PRO A 357 19.85 -28.31 -13.28
N PHE A 358 19.77 -27.03 -12.95
CA PHE A 358 18.53 -26.30 -12.95
C PHE A 358 18.75 -24.85 -13.39
N ARG A 359 17.66 -24.19 -13.79
CA ARG A 359 17.60 -22.76 -14.10
C ARG A 359 16.38 -22.17 -13.41
N HIS A 360 16.58 -21.10 -12.65
CA HIS A 360 15.50 -20.35 -12.02
C HIS A 360 15.49 -18.93 -12.57
N GLU A 361 14.55 -18.65 -13.47
CA GLU A 361 14.44 -17.37 -14.17
C GLU A 361 12.97 -16.98 -14.30
N LEU A 362 12.66 -15.70 -14.09
CA LEU A 362 11.29 -15.17 -14.20
C LEU A 362 10.24 -15.90 -13.33
N GLY A 363 10.69 -16.58 -12.27
CA GLY A 363 9.84 -17.37 -11.38
C GLY A 363 9.54 -18.80 -11.85
N LEU A 364 10.14 -19.23 -12.97
CA LEU A 364 10.11 -20.60 -13.46
C LEU A 364 11.40 -21.32 -13.07
N LEU A 365 11.26 -22.43 -12.35
CA LEU A 365 12.33 -23.36 -12.00
C LEU A 365 12.28 -24.55 -12.98
N ALA A 366 13.18 -24.57 -13.95
CA ALA A 366 13.38 -25.66 -14.87
C ALA A 366 14.48 -26.59 -14.34
N VAL A 367 14.17 -27.87 -14.20
CA VAL A 367 15.08 -28.90 -13.69
C VAL A 367 15.38 -29.90 -14.80
N ASP A 368 16.66 -30.14 -15.09
CA ASP A 368 17.08 -31.08 -16.13
C ASP A 368 17.14 -32.50 -15.55
N PRO A 369 16.19 -33.39 -15.88
CA PRO A 369 16.17 -34.74 -15.36
C PRO A 369 17.29 -35.59 -15.99
N PRO A 370 17.82 -36.60 -15.29
CA PRO A 370 18.70 -37.57 -15.91
C PRO A 370 17.95 -38.35 -16.99
N PRO A 371 18.61 -38.80 -18.07
CA PRO A 371 17.96 -39.56 -19.16
C PRO A 371 17.26 -40.85 -18.73
N SER A 372 17.54 -41.33 -17.51
CA SER A 372 16.91 -42.51 -16.92
C SER A 372 15.51 -42.26 -16.34
N LEU A 373 15.10 -41.00 -16.12
CA LEU A 373 13.76 -40.71 -15.63
C LEU A 373 12.75 -40.88 -16.76
N ALA A 374 12.05 -42.01 -16.75
CA ALA A 374 11.04 -42.31 -17.76
C ALA A 374 9.72 -41.54 -17.52
N PRO A 375 8.93 -41.30 -18.57
CA PRO A 375 7.56 -40.81 -18.43
C PRO A 375 6.74 -41.63 -17.44
N GLY A 376 5.98 -40.95 -16.56
CA GLY A 376 5.16 -41.56 -15.52
C GLY A 376 5.94 -42.20 -14.36
N ALA A 377 7.27 -42.12 -14.32
CA ALA A 377 8.07 -42.65 -13.22
C ALA A 377 7.93 -41.79 -11.95
N SER A 378 7.98 -42.42 -10.78
CA SER A 378 8.06 -41.72 -9.50
C SER A 378 9.48 -41.25 -9.23
N ALA A 379 9.62 -40.05 -8.65
CA ALA A 379 10.90 -39.49 -8.23
C ALA A 379 10.71 -38.56 -7.02
N GLN A 380 11.81 -38.29 -6.31
CA GLN A 380 11.85 -37.34 -5.20
C GLN A 380 12.68 -36.11 -5.58
N LEU A 381 12.09 -34.93 -5.51
CA LEU A 381 12.75 -33.67 -5.78
C LEU A 381 12.93 -32.88 -4.48
N ALA A 382 14.16 -32.76 -4.00
CA ALA A 382 14.50 -31.92 -2.86
C ALA A 382 14.95 -30.54 -3.35
N ILE A 383 14.37 -29.48 -2.79
CA ILE A 383 14.65 -28.08 -3.13
C ILE A 383 14.96 -27.33 -1.84
N ARG A 384 16.09 -26.62 -1.86
CA ARG A 384 16.45 -25.66 -0.83
C ARG A 384 16.55 -24.27 -1.43
N ALA A 385 15.85 -23.30 -0.85
CA ALA A 385 15.89 -21.92 -1.31
C ALA A 385 15.74 -20.93 -0.15
N VAL A 386 16.31 -19.73 -0.33
CA VAL A 386 16.32 -18.67 0.68
C VAL A 386 16.00 -17.33 0.03
N GLY A 387 15.19 -16.50 0.68
CA GLY A 387 14.94 -15.13 0.24
C GLY A 387 13.68 -14.52 0.85
N VAL A 388 13.32 -13.32 0.40
CA VAL A 388 12.06 -12.68 0.76
C VAL A 388 11.15 -12.71 -0.47
N PRO A 389 10.02 -13.45 -0.46
CA PRO A 389 9.14 -13.54 -1.62
C PRO A 389 8.69 -12.17 -2.12
N ASP A 390 8.83 -11.92 -3.42
CA ASP A 390 8.36 -10.67 -4.03
C ASP A 390 6.83 -10.71 -4.16
N PRO A 391 6.10 -9.78 -3.49
CA PRO A 391 4.63 -9.77 -3.50
C PRO A 391 4.04 -9.37 -4.86
N ARG A 392 4.84 -8.85 -5.80
CA ARG A 392 4.41 -8.54 -7.17
C ARG A 392 4.23 -9.80 -8.02
N PHE A 393 4.85 -10.93 -7.62
CA PHE A 393 4.76 -12.22 -8.30
C PHE A 393 3.49 -13.00 -7.92
N GLY A 394 2.38 -12.30 -7.66
CA GLY A 394 1.08 -12.89 -7.35
C GLY A 394 0.05 -12.58 -8.43
N TYR A 395 -0.87 -13.52 -8.66
CA TYR A 395 -2.03 -13.34 -9.54
C TYR A 395 -1.64 -12.79 -10.93
N LEU A 396 -0.65 -13.42 -11.57
CA LEU A 396 -0.04 -12.96 -12.82
C LEU A 396 -1.04 -12.85 -13.98
N ASP A 397 -2.15 -13.59 -13.91
CA ASP A 397 -3.23 -13.65 -14.88
C ASP A 397 -4.38 -12.65 -14.60
N SER A 398 -4.25 -11.81 -13.57
CA SER A 398 -5.31 -10.86 -13.19
C SER A 398 -5.66 -9.91 -14.32
N SER A 399 -6.95 -9.73 -14.61
CA SER A 399 -7.41 -8.73 -15.58
C SER A 399 -7.25 -7.29 -15.08
N ALA A 400 -7.14 -7.10 -13.76
CA ALA A 400 -6.90 -5.81 -13.13
C ALA A 400 -5.89 -5.96 -11.98
N TRP A 401 -4.99 -4.99 -11.87
CA TRP A 401 -4.05 -4.87 -10.77
C TRP A 401 -4.29 -3.54 -10.06
N ALA A 402 -4.35 -3.54 -8.72
CA ALA A 402 -4.69 -2.34 -7.96
C ALA A 402 -3.82 -1.13 -8.35
N LEU A 403 -2.52 -1.34 -8.56
CA LEU A 403 -1.62 -0.25 -8.91
C LEU A 403 -1.79 0.26 -10.35
N ASP A 404 -2.38 -0.52 -11.26
CA ASP A 404 -2.68 -0.11 -12.64
C ASP A 404 -3.99 0.69 -12.73
N GLU A 405 -4.80 0.69 -11.68
CA GLU A 405 -6.03 1.47 -11.58
C GLU A 405 -5.75 2.96 -11.34
N THR A 406 -6.78 3.79 -11.54
CA THR A 406 -6.75 5.21 -11.17
C THR A 406 -7.47 5.44 -9.84
N LEU A 407 -7.45 6.68 -9.33
CA LEU A 407 -8.28 7.08 -8.19
C LEU A 407 -9.80 6.92 -8.44
N LEU A 408 -10.24 6.66 -9.67
CA LEU A 408 -11.63 6.32 -9.97
C LEU A 408 -11.93 4.81 -9.80
N GLY A 409 -10.89 3.97 -9.80
CA GLY A 409 -10.96 2.52 -9.59
C GLY A 409 -10.88 2.08 -8.13
N MET A 410 -11.04 2.99 -7.16
CA MET A 410 -10.85 2.72 -5.72
C MET A 410 -11.51 1.46 -5.14
N PRO A 411 -12.69 0.98 -5.59
CA PRO A 411 -13.32 -0.20 -4.99
C PRO A 411 -12.43 -1.46 -4.97
N ILE A 412 -11.64 -1.72 -6.01
CA ILE A 412 -10.72 -2.87 -6.04
C ILE A 412 -9.48 -2.61 -5.17
N VAL A 413 -8.98 -1.37 -5.16
CA VAL A 413 -7.79 -0.96 -4.39
C VAL A 413 -8.02 -1.08 -2.89
N LEU A 414 -9.24 -0.81 -2.41
CA LEU A 414 -9.63 -0.99 -1.00
C LEU A 414 -9.71 -2.46 -0.56
N GLN A 415 -9.58 -3.41 -1.50
CA GLN A 415 -9.45 -4.84 -1.19
C GLN A 415 -8.00 -5.31 -1.06
N GLY A 416 -7.04 -4.38 -1.08
CA GLY A 416 -5.61 -4.63 -0.93
C GLY A 416 -4.86 -4.64 -2.25
N ASP A 417 -3.61 -4.23 -2.22
CA ASP A 417 -2.71 -4.02 -3.36
C ASP A 417 -1.46 -4.90 -3.35
N VAL A 418 -1.22 -5.64 -2.25
CA VAL A 418 -0.08 -6.58 -2.14
C VAL A 418 -0.57 -8.03 -2.03
N ALA A 419 0.03 -8.95 -2.80
CA ALA A 419 -0.43 -10.34 -2.84
C ALA A 419 0.06 -11.20 -1.65
N SER A 420 1.11 -10.76 -0.95
CA SER A 420 1.71 -11.42 0.20
C SER A 420 2.45 -10.37 1.03
N ILE A 421 2.73 -10.65 2.30
CA ILE A 421 3.44 -9.75 3.20
C ILE A 421 4.51 -10.56 3.94
N PHE A 422 5.73 -10.02 3.98
CA PHE A 422 6.83 -10.56 4.77
C PHE A 422 7.50 -9.37 5.46
N ASP A 423 7.04 -9.07 6.66
CA ASP A 423 7.44 -7.90 7.43
C ASP A 423 7.72 -8.29 8.89
N SER A 424 8.58 -7.53 9.56
CA SER A 424 8.99 -7.78 10.95
C SER A 424 7.83 -7.86 11.93
N ASP A 425 6.68 -7.26 11.62
CA ASP A 425 5.49 -7.28 12.50
C ASP A 425 4.37 -8.21 12.00
N PHE A 426 4.46 -8.71 10.76
CA PHE A 426 3.41 -9.50 10.15
C PHE A 426 3.90 -10.33 8.94
N VAL A 427 3.61 -11.63 8.92
CA VAL A 427 3.89 -12.50 7.76
C VAL A 427 2.60 -13.17 7.27
N ALA A 428 2.32 -12.99 5.98
CA ALA A 428 1.27 -13.69 5.25
C ALA A 428 1.82 -14.20 3.91
N LEU A 429 2.18 -15.48 3.88
CA LEU A 429 2.66 -16.21 2.72
C LEU A 429 1.48 -16.82 1.98
N MET A 430 1.00 -16.08 0.99
CA MET A 430 -0.17 -16.44 0.20
C MET A 430 0.21 -17.36 -0.95
N PRO A 431 -0.56 -18.42 -1.25
CA PRO A 431 -0.18 -19.40 -2.29
C PRO A 431 0.07 -18.79 -3.66
N ALA A 432 -0.65 -17.72 -4.01
CA ALA A 432 -0.55 -17.06 -5.31
C ALA A 432 0.84 -16.48 -5.61
N VAL A 433 1.68 -16.23 -4.60
CA VAL A 433 3.05 -15.75 -4.82
C VAL A 433 4.07 -16.88 -5.03
N ALA A 434 3.61 -18.14 -5.11
CA ALA A 434 4.44 -19.34 -5.27
C ALA A 434 5.66 -19.35 -4.34
N TRP A 435 5.44 -19.05 -3.05
CA TRP A 435 6.50 -19.08 -2.04
C TRP A 435 6.95 -20.52 -1.73
N LEU A 436 6.08 -21.51 -1.96
CA LEU A 436 6.44 -22.92 -2.07
C LEU A 436 6.55 -23.33 -3.55
N PRO A 437 7.45 -24.27 -3.90
CA PRO A 437 7.53 -24.81 -5.24
C PRO A 437 6.20 -25.45 -5.65
N MET A 438 5.71 -25.10 -6.83
CA MET A 438 4.49 -25.67 -7.41
C MET A 438 4.77 -26.24 -8.80
N SER A 439 4.12 -27.35 -9.17
CA SER A 439 4.30 -27.93 -10.51
C SER A 439 3.68 -27.07 -11.62
N GLY A 440 4.44 -26.85 -12.68
CA GLY A 440 4.07 -26.03 -13.83
C GLY A 440 4.06 -24.53 -13.54
N ALA A 441 3.32 -23.77 -14.37
CA ALA A 441 3.29 -22.31 -14.31
C ALA A 441 2.30 -21.73 -13.27
N ASN A 442 2.73 -20.67 -12.57
CA ASN A 442 1.95 -19.72 -11.76
C ASN A 442 0.97 -18.84 -12.60
N PHE A 443 0.16 -19.44 -13.49
CA PHE A 443 -0.81 -18.74 -14.34
C PHE A 443 -2.13 -19.51 -14.42
N ALA A 444 -3.27 -18.80 -14.46
CA ALA A 444 -4.60 -19.39 -14.51
C ALA A 444 -4.89 -20.43 -13.40
N ILE A 445 -4.27 -20.27 -12.23
CA ILE A 445 -4.36 -21.24 -11.13
C ILE A 445 -5.78 -21.33 -10.58
N ASP A 446 -6.50 -20.22 -10.60
CA ASP A 446 -7.86 -20.10 -10.09
C ASP A 446 -8.92 -20.53 -11.13
N ASP A 447 -8.51 -21.00 -12.33
CA ASP A 447 -9.39 -21.45 -13.40
C ASP A 447 -9.22 -22.96 -13.68
N PRO A 448 -10.04 -23.83 -13.05
CA PRO A 448 -9.99 -25.27 -13.25
C PRO A 448 -10.19 -25.73 -14.70
N SER A 449 -10.78 -24.89 -15.57
CA SER A 449 -10.97 -25.21 -16.99
C SER A 449 -9.68 -25.08 -17.81
N ARG A 450 -8.72 -24.28 -17.31
CA ARG A 450 -7.39 -24.09 -17.92
C ARG A 450 -6.33 -24.91 -17.20
N ARG A 451 -6.41 -25.01 -15.88
CA ARG A 451 -5.45 -25.69 -15.03
C ARG A 451 -6.18 -26.52 -13.99
N VAL A 452 -6.18 -27.85 -14.16
CA VAL A 452 -6.63 -28.75 -13.10
C VAL A 452 -5.73 -28.55 -11.87
N PRO A 453 -6.31 -28.31 -10.67
CA PRO A 453 -5.55 -28.17 -9.44
C PRO A 453 -4.78 -29.45 -9.10
N ASP A 454 -3.56 -29.27 -8.57
CA ASP A 454 -2.65 -30.35 -8.24
C ASP A 454 -2.72 -30.64 -6.72
N PHE A 455 -3.62 -31.55 -6.32
CA PHE A 455 -3.89 -31.86 -4.91
C PHE A 455 -2.87 -32.87 -4.36
N HIS A 456 -2.17 -32.49 -3.29
CA HIS A 456 -1.11 -33.31 -2.70
C HIS A 456 -1.17 -33.30 -1.17
N ASP A 457 -0.55 -34.31 -0.56
CA ASP A 457 -0.38 -34.40 0.89
C ASP A 457 0.69 -33.41 1.37
N ILE A 458 0.46 -32.76 2.52
CA ILE A 458 1.37 -31.76 3.09
C ILE A 458 1.83 -32.19 4.48
N ASP A 459 3.14 -32.15 4.73
CA ASP A 459 3.76 -32.38 6.04
C ASP A 459 4.92 -31.41 6.27
N LEU A 460 4.59 -30.21 6.77
CA LEU A 460 5.54 -29.11 6.96
C LEU A 460 5.80 -28.85 8.44
N VAL A 461 7.05 -28.63 8.81
CA VAL A 461 7.42 -28.10 10.13
C VAL A 461 7.85 -26.65 9.94
N VAL A 462 7.08 -25.73 10.51
CA VAL A 462 7.33 -24.28 10.42
C VAL A 462 7.95 -23.81 11.72
N ARG A 463 9.12 -23.19 11.63
CA ARG A 463 9.76 -22.47 12.73
C ARG A 463 9.42 -20.99 12.62
N ILE A 464 9.01 -20.41 13.75
CA ILE A 464 8.60 -19.01 13.86
C ILE A 464 9.27 -18.38 15.09
N PRO A 465 9.38 -17.05 15.17
CA PRO A 465 9.96 -16.39 16.33
C PRO A 465 9.18 -16.66 17.63
N GLU A 466 9.84 -16.52 18.77
CA GLU A 466 9.20 -16.66 20.08
C GLU A 466 8.07 -15.63 20.26
N GLY A 467 6.93 -16.07 20.79
CA GLY A 467 5.74 -15.23 20.99
C GLY A 467 4.91 -14.99 19.74
N TRP A 468 5.26 -15.59 18.60
CA TRP A 468 4.44 -15.62 17.39
C TRP A 468 3.52 -16.83 17.37
N HIS A 469 2.43 -16.71 16.61
CA HIS A 469 1.50 -17.78 16.30
C HIS A 469 1.49 -18.04 14.81
N ALA A 470 1.41 -19.31 14.41
CA ALA A 470 1.20 -19.70 13.02
C ALA A 470 -0.23 -20.20 12.79
N ALA A 471 -0.82 -19.78 11.68
CA ALA A 471 -2.12 -20.23 11.19
C ALA A 471 -2.00 -20.74 9.75
N GLY A 472 -2.71 -21.82 9.49
CA GLY A 472 -2.66 -22.61 8.25
C GLY A 472 -3.43 -23.92 8.43
N PRO A 473 -3.76 -24.62 7.33
CA PRO A 473 -4.58 -25.83 7.40
C PRO A 473 -3.83 -26.99 8.08
N GLY A 474 -4.56 -27.77 8.89
CA GLY A 474 -4.01 -28.98 9.51
C GLY A 474 -2.95 -28.74 10.58
N ARG A 475 -3.02 -27.60 11.28
CA ARG A 475 -2.06 -27.24 12.31
C ARG A 475 -2.10 -28.21 13.49
N VAL A 476 -0.91 -28.63 13.93
CA VAL A 476 -0.65 -29.44 15.12
C VAL A 476 0.50 -28.78 15.90
N GLU A 477 0.26 -28.48 17.18
CA GLU A 477 1.33 -27.96 18.07
C GLU A 477 2.34 -29.09 18.37
N GLU A 478 3.64 -28.91 18.06
CA GLU A 478 4.67 -29.94 18.25
C GLU A 478 6.05 -29.34 18.62
N GLY A 479 6.43 -29.42 19.90
CA GLY A 479 7.80 -29.10 20.35
C GLY A 479 8.27 -27.67 20.05
N ASP A 480 9.47 -27.53 19.48
CA ASP A 480 10.13 -26.25 19.15
C ASP A 480 9.62 -25.60 17.84
N GLY A 481 8.48 -26.04 17.30
CA GLY A 481 7.89 -25.50 16.07
C GLY A 481 6.40 -25.81 15.93
N VAL A 482 5.82 -25.44 14.78
CA VAL A 482 4.43 -25.74 14.45
C VAL A 482 4.39 -26.66 13.24
N ARG A 483 3.76 -27.83 13.40
CA ARG A 483 3.61 -28.77 12.30
C ARG A 483 2.27 -28.58 11.60
N PHE A 484 2.28 -28.64 10.28
CA PHE A 484 1.08 -28.59 9.46
C PHE A 484 0.97 -29.90 8.69
N ARG A 485 -0.09 -30.66 9.03
CA ARG A 485 -0.45 -31.92 8.39
C ARG A 485 -1.98 -31.96 8.18
N PRO A 486 -2.49 -31.31 7.13
CA PRO A 486 -3.89 -31.43 6.74
C PRO A 486 -4.29 -32.90 6.56
N THR A 487 -5.50 -33.25 7.00
CA THR A 487 -6.08 -34.59 6.84
C THR A 487 -6.59 -34.86 5.43
N VAL A 488 -6.72 -33.81 4.60
CA VAL A 488 -7.12 -33.87 3.20
C VAL A 488 -6.03 -33.27 2.31
N PRO A 489 -5.80 -33.81 1.10
CA PRO A 489 -4.88 -33.22 0.13
C PRO A 489 -5.26 -31.78 -0.23
N LEU A 490 -4.28 -30.92 -0.39
CA LEU A 490 -4.46 -29.52 -0.74
C LEU A 490 -3.71 -29.17 -2.01
N ALA A 491 -4.29 -28.29 -2.83
CA ALA A 491 -3.60 -27.76 -4.01
C ALA A 491 -2.72 -26.54 -3.67
N GLN A 492 -2.98 -25.92 -2.52
CA GLN A 492 -2.38 -24.65 -2.12
C GLN A 492 -2.27 -24.60 -0.59
N PHE A 493 -1.19 -24.01 -0.09
CA PHE A 493 -0.91 -23.90 1.34
C PHE A 493 -0.67 -22.44 1.75
N PRO A 494 -1.64 -21.78 2.41
CA PRO A 494 -1.43 -20.48 3.00
C PRO A 494 -0.73 -20.61 4.37
N LEU A 495 0.17 -19.69 4.67
CA LEU A 495 0.80 -19.61 5.98
C LEU A 495 0.78 -18.17 6.50
N PHE A 496 0.22 -17.99 7.69
CA PHE A 496 0.27 -16.74 8.43
C PHE A 496 1.13 -16.95 9.67
N ALA A 497 2.07 -16.06 9.92
CA ALA A 497 2.83 -16.02 11.17
C ALA A 497 2.72 -14.60 11.74
N VAL A 498 2.21 -14.48 12.97
CA VAL A 498 1.84 -13.18 13.54
C VAL A 498 2.09 -13.10 15.06
N PRO A 499 2.52 -11.95 15.60
CA PRO A 499 2.72 -11.74 17.05
C PRO A 499 1.42 -11.35 17.78
N PHE A 500 0.30 -11.93 17.36
CA PHE A 500 -1.05 -11.49 17.75
C PHE A 500 -1.53 -12.10 19.06
N GLU A 501 -2.63 -11.56 19.59
CA GLU A 501 -3.37 -12.22 20.67
C GLU A 501 -4.14 -13.40 20.08
N ARG A 502 -3.98 -14.59 20.67
CA ARG A 502 -4.69 -15.80 20.27
C ARG A 502 -5.83 -16.09 21.24
N ARG A 503 -7.06 -16.16 20.70
CA ARG A 503 -8.23 -16.67 21.42
C ARG A 503 -8.71 -17.93 20.74
N ALA A 504 -8.79 -19.04 21.46
CA ALA A 504 -9.17 -20.34 20.90
C ALA A 504 -10.21 -21.07 21.75
N ARG A 505 -11.09 -21.84 21.11
CA ARG A 505 -12.10 -22.68 21.75
C ARG A 505 -12.44 -23.90 20.89
N ARG A 506 -12.48 -25.08 21.53
CA ARG A 506 -12.95 -26.33 20.91
C ARG A 506 -14.47 -26.35 20.85
N VAL A 507 -15.05 -26.62 19.68
CA VAL A 507 -16.49 -26.86 19.50
C VAL A 507 -16.66 -28.13 18.68
N GLY A 508 -17.28 -29.15 19.27
CA GLY A 508 -17.33 -30.49 18.67
C GLY A 508 -15.92 -31.02 18.36
N ASP A 509 -15.68 -31.34 17.09
CA ASP A 509 -14.41 -31.87 16.60
C ASP A 509 -13.48 -30.82 15.96
N ILE A 510 -13.80 -29.53 16.09
CA ILE A 510 -13.03 -28.44 15.48
C ILE A 510 -12.51 -27.48 16.55
N ASP A 511 -11.23 -27.14 16.47
CA ASP A 511 -10.61 -26.05 17.22
C ASP A 511 -10.74 -24.75 16.46
N TYR A 512 -11.59 -23.87 16.99
CA TYR A 512 -11.75 -22.52 16.46
C TYR A 512 -10.75 -21.61 17.12
N GLU A 513 -10.08 -20.79 16.33
CA GLU A 513 -9.25 -19.72 16.87
C GLU A 513 -9.42 -18.41 16.11
N VAL A 514 -9.10 -17.34 16.81
CA VAL A 514 -9.01 -16.00 16.26
C VAL A 514 -7.67 -15.40 16.68
N LEU A 515 -6.89 -14.96 15.70
CA LEU A 515 -5.65 -14.23 15.88
C LEU A 515 -5.93 -12.76 15.60
N ILE A 516 -5.87 -11.91 16.62
CA ILE A 516 -6.27 -10.50 16.57
C ILE A 516 -5.12 -9.63 17.03
N HIS A 517 -4.89 -8.52 16.34
CA HIS A 517 -3.91 -7.53 16.73
C HIS A 517 -4.21 -7.01 18.14
N ARG A 518 -3.17 -6.83 18.96
CA ARG A 518 -3.29 -6.55 20.40
C ARG A 518 -4.04 -5.24 20.70
N GLU A 519 -3.99 -4.29 19.77
CA GLU A 519 -4.68 -3.00 19.90
C GLU A 519 -6.16 -3.04 19.50
N HIS A 520 -6.63 -4.13 18.89
CA HIS A 520 -8.00 -4.23 18.33
C HIS A 520 -8.95 -5.07 19.18
N LEU A 521 -8.59 -5.31 20.45
CA LEU A 521 -9.33 -6.20 21.35
C LEU A 521 -10.61 -5.58 21.92
N THR A 522 -10.81 -4.27 21.83
CA THR A 522 -11.91 -3.56 22.52
C THR A 522 -13.30 -4.14 22.23
N ASN A 523 -13.62 -4.43 20.97
CA ASN A 523 -14.91 -5.02 20.64
C ASN A 523 -14.98 -6.50 20.98
N VAL A 524 -13.85 -7.19 20.92
CA VAL A 524 -13.76 -8.62 21.28
C VAL A 524 -14.10 -8.76 22.76
N GLU A 525 -13.47 -7.95 23.61
CA GLU A 525 -13.75 -7.82 25.05
C GLU A 525 -15.20 -7.43 25.32
N TYR A 526 -15.79 -6.54 24.50
CA TYR A 526 -17.22 -6.19 24.62
C TYR A 526 -18.16 -7.39 24.34
N PHE A 527 -17.75 -8.31 23.47
CA PHE A 527 -18.51 -9.52 23.13
C PHE A 527 -18.05 -10.77 23.90
N GLU A 528 -17.13 -10.64 24.87
CA GLU A 528 -16.64 -11.75 25.71
C GLU A 528 -17.69 -12.32 26.67
N GLU A 529 -18.86 -11.69 26.82
CA GLU A 529 -19.96 -12.26 27.61
C GLU A 529 -20.23 -13.72 27.17
N GLU A 530 -20.09 -14.65 28.11
CA GLU A 530 -20.06 -16.10 27.86
C GLU A 530 -21.27 -16.58 27.04
N GLU A 531 -22.45 -16.02 27.31
CA GLU A 531 -23.70 -16.30 26.59
C GLU A 531 -23.65 -15.88 25.10
N ARG A 532 -23.05 -14.72 24.79
CA ARG A 532 -22.91 -14.22 23.41
C ARG A 532 -21.81 -14.93 22.65
N ALA A 533 -20.71 -15.26 23.32
CA ALA A 533 -19.61 -16.02 22.75
C ALA A 533 -20.06 -17.45 22.38
N GLU A 534 -20.80 -18.12 23.27
CA GLU A 534 -21.38 -19.44 23.00
C GLU A 534 -22.40 -19.39 21.86
N ALA A 535 -23.31 -18.41 21.86
CA ALA A 535 -24.30 -18.26 20.78
C ALA A 535 -23.63 -18.01 19.42
N THR A 536 -22.54 -17.22 19.39
CA THR A 536 -21.79 -16.92 18.16
C THR A 536 -21.02 -18.14 17.64
N LEU A 537 -20.34 -18.87 18.53
CA LEU A 537 -19.61 -20.08 18.18
C LEU A 537 -20.54 -21.22 17.77
N ALA A 538 -21.67 -21.40 18.46
CA ALA A 538 -22.70 -22.35 18.07
C ALA A 538 -23.31 -21.99 16.70
N HIS A 539 -23.47 -20.70 16.40
CA HIS A 539 -23.93 -20.25 15.08
C HIS A 539 -22.87 -20.48 13.98
N LEU A 540 -21.59 -20.27 14.29
CA LEU A 540 -20.46 -20.57 13.40
C LEU A 540 -20.39 -22.06 13.07
N ASP A 541 -20.41 -22.90 14.09
CA ASP A 541 -20.44 -24.35 13.96
C ASP A 541 -21.68 -24.78 13.16
N GLN A 542 -22.86 -24.24 13.50
CA GLN A 542 -24.07 -24.48 12.74
C GLN A 542 -23.92 -24.03 11.28
N ARG A 543 -23.32 -22.89 10.95
CA ARG A 543 -23.17 -22.41 9.56
C ARG A 543 -22.18 -23.24 8.77
N LEU A 544 -21.07 -23.62 9.38
CA LEU A 544 -20.08 -24.51 8.79
C LEU A 544 -20.72 -25.88 8.52
N GLN A 545 -21.37 -26.47 9.51
CA GLN A 545 -22.04 -27.76 9.38
C GLN A 545 -23.30 -27.73 8.50
N PHE A 546 -24.07 -26.63 8.48
CA PHE A 546 -25.32 -26.50 7.70
C PHE A 546 -25.04 -26.31 6.22
N ARG A 547 -23.99 -25.57 5.83
CA ARG A 547 -23.59 -25.45 4.42
C ARG A 547 -22.97 -26.76 3.89
N SER A 548 -22.31 -27.49 4.76
CA SER A 548 -21.79 -28.85 4.54
C SER A 548 -22.89 -29.92 4.39
N GLY A 549 -23.97 -29.80 5.17
CA GLY A 549 -24.91 -30.91 5.37
C GLY A 549 -24.23 -32.13 6.02
N PRO A 550 -24.99 -33.17 6.39
CA PRO A 550 -24.41 -34.39 6.99
C PRO A 550 -23.48 -35.17 6.04
N TRP A 551 -23.39 -34.77 4.77
CA TRP A 551 -22.63 -35.46 3.72
C TRP A 551 -21.28 -34.82 3.40
N PHE A 552 -21.00 -33.58 3.82
CA PHE A 552 -19.74 -32.89 3.52
C PHE A 552 -19.15 -32.17 4.74
N PRO A 553 -18.82 -32.88 5.84
CA PRO A 553 -18.29 -32.26 7.05
C PRO A 553 -17.06 -31.38 6.76
N TYR A 554 -16.85 -30.36 7.59
CA TYR A 554 -15.67 -29.51 7.50
C TYR A 554 -14.39 -30.38 7.59
N PRO A 555 -13.44 -30.26 6.65
CA PRO A 555 -12.40 -31.27 6.47
C PRO A 555 -11.17 -31.09 7.35
N HIS A 556 -11.11 -30.07 8.21
CA HIS A 556 -9.93 -29.77 9.04
C HIS A 556 -10.27 -29.75 10.53
N ASP A 557 -9.29 -30.11 11.36
CA ASP A 557 -9.45 -30.13 12.82
C ASP A 557 -9.33 -28.73 13.45
N VAL A 558 -8.81 -27.75 12.69
CA VAL A 558 -8.61 -26.36 13.12
C VAL A 558 -9.18 -25.41 12.08
N PHE A 559 -9.92 -24.39 12.53
CA PHE A 559 -10.35 -23.25 11.73
C PHE A 559 -9.81 -21.96 12.34
N SER A 560 -8.89 -21.31 11.62
CA SER A 560 -8.25 -20.08 12.07
C SER A 560 -8.87 -18.86 11.40
N VAL A 561 -9.29 -17.87 12.20
CA VAL A 561 -9.61 -16.54 11.71
C VAL A 561 -8.41 -15.63 12.00
N VAL A 562 -7.82 -15.05 10.98
CA VAL A 562 -6.61 -14.23 11.12
C VAL A 562 -6.92 -12.81 10.72
N GLU A 563 -6.68 -11.86 11.62
CA GLU A 563 -6.76 -10.46 11.26
C GLU A 563 -5.65 -10.07 10.27
N VAL A 564 -5.99 -9.34 9.21
CA VAL A 564 -5.05 -8.98 8.13
C VAL A 564 -5.04 -7.48 7.83
N PRO A 565 -3.87 -6.91 7.50
CA PRO A 565 -3.75 -5.49 7.16
C PRO A 565 -4.52 -5.15 5.88
N GLY A 566 -5.01 -3.91 5.78
CA GLY A 566 -5.85 -3.45 4.67
C GLY A 566 -5.18 -3.52 3.29
N GLN A 567 -3.85 -3.57 3.26
CA GLN A 567 -3.07 -3.72 2.03
C GLN A 567 -3.00 -5.16 1.51
N LEU A 568 -3.22 -6.17 2.35
CA LEU A 568 -3.22 -7.56 1.89
C LEU A 568 -4.41 -7.78 0.95
N ARG A 569 -4.10 -8.20 -0.26
CA ARG A 569 -5.07 -8.46 -1.33
C ARG A 569 -6.03 -9.59 -0.92
N ARG A 570 -7.33 -9.35 -1.14
CA ARG A 570 -8.43 -10.28 -0.78
C ARG A 570 -9.29 -10.72 -1.98
N TYR A 571 -8.81 -10.48 -3.19
CA TYR A 571 -9.41 -10.95 -4.45
C TYR A 571 -8.40 -11.74 -5.29
N GLY A 572 -8.87 -12.75 -6.00
CA GLY A 572 -8.07 -13.71 -6.77
C GLY A 572 -7.68 -13.20 -8.15
N GLY A 573 -7.09 -14.10 -8.95
CA GLY A 573 -6.62 -13.82 -10.29
C GLY A 573 -7.71 -13.85 -11.38
N GLY A 574 -7.25 -13.93 -12.62
CA GLY A 574 -8.11 -14.04 -13.80
C GLY A 574 -9.08 -12.86 -13.99
N ARG A 575 -10.17 -13.12 -14.73
CA ARG A 575 -11.19 -12.10 -15.07
C ARG A 575 -12.28 -11.95 -13.99
N ILE A 576 -12.59 -13.03 -13.28
CA ILE A 576 -13.66 -13.04 -12.28
C ILE A 576 -13.17 -12.40 -10.98
N MET A 577 -11.88 -12.60 -10.63
CA MET A 577 -11.25 -12.06 -9.44
C MET A 577 -12.05 -12.42 -8.17
N ASP A 578 -12.38 -13.71 -8.05
CA ASP A 578 -13.17 -14.24 -6.92
C ASP A 578 -12.55 -13.89 -5.58
N THR A 579 -13.36 -13.82 -4.53
CA THR A 579 -12.81 -13.56 -3.20
C THR A 579 -11.89 -14.70 -2.75
N ILE A 580 -10.71 -14.32 -2.25
CA ILE A 580 -9.74 -15.23 -1.62
C ILE A 580 -9.71 -15.03 -0.10
N GLN A 581 -10.73 -14.35 0.44
CA GLN A 581 -10.81 -14.04 1.86
C GLN A 581 -10.91 -15.32 2.72
N ALA A 582 -11.42 -16.41 2.14
CA ALA A 582 -11.37 -17.75 2.73
C ALA A 582 -10.35 -18.62 1.96
N LEU A 583 -9.44 -19.22 2.70
CA LEU A 583 -8.44 -20.18 2.22
C LEU A 583 -8.63 -21.51 2.98
N PRO A 584 -8.02 -22.63 2.54
CA PRO A 584 -8.08 -23.87 3.30
C PRO A 584 -7.63 -23.67 4.76
N GLY A 585 -8.49 -24.02 5.72
CA GLY A 585 -8.20 -23.88 7.15
C GLY A 585 -8.22 -22.45 7.71
N VAL A 586 -8.26 -21.40 6.88
CA VAL A 586 -8.04 -20.01 7.31
C VAL A 586 -9.06 -19.04 6.71
N GLN A 587 -9.61 -18.17 7.53
CA GLN A 587 -10.44 -17.04 7.12
C GLN A 587 -9.72 -15.73 7.44
N MET A 588 -9.45 -14.92 6.43
CA MET A 588 -8.92 -13.57 6.61
C MET A 588 -10.01 -12.63 7.13
N LEU A 589 -9.68 -11.90 8.18
CA LEU A 589 -10.49 -10.85 8.78
C LEU A 589 -9.80 -9.50 8.52
N PRO A 590 -10.35 -8.61 7.69
CA PRO A 590 -9.76 -7.29 7.48
C PRO A 590 -9.64 -6.53 8.82
N GLU A 591 -8.57 -5.79 9.03
CA GLU A 591 -8.31 -5.10 10.32
C GLU A 591 -9.37 -4.05 10.71
N HIS A 592 -10.16 -3.60 9.73
CA HIS A 592 -11.31 -2.73 9.90
C HIS A 592 -12.62 -3.44 9.52
N GLY A 593 -12.65 -4.77 9.69
CA GLY A 593 -13.82 -5.64 9.59
C GLY A 593 -14.51 -5.81 10.95
N PHE A 594 -15.71 -6.40 10.98
CA PHE A 594 -16.30 -6.82 12.26
C PHE A 594 -15.55 -8.08 12.75
N PRO A 595 -15.14 -8.21 14.04
CA PRO A 595 -15.46 -7.35 15.18
C PRO A 595 -14.50 -6.19 15.41
N THR A 596 -13.40 -6.03 14.68
CA THR A 596 -12.35 -5.02 14.98
C THR A 596 -12.73 -3.57 14.63
N ARG A 597 -13.83 -3.35 13.91
CA ARG A 597 -14.45 -2.04 13.66
C ARG A 597 -14.86 -1.32 14.93
N ARG A 598 -14.50 -0.05 15.09
CA ARG A 598 -15.07 0.80 16.16
C ARG A 598 -16.58 1.00 15.92
N PHE A 599 -17.42 0.20 16.58
CA PHE A 599 -18.86 0.39 16.59
C PHE A 599 -19.23 1.46 17.61
N ALA A 600 -19.88 2.52 17.14
CA ALA A 600 -20.60 3.41 18.04
C ALA A 600 -21.73 2.58 18.69
N ALA A 601 -21.64 2.34 19.99
CA ALA A 601 -22.60 1.56 20.77
C ALA A 601 -23.98 2.24 20.95
N GLU A 602 -24.42 2.99 19.94
CA GLU A 602 -25.83 3.34 19.72
C GLU A 602 -26.15 2.97 18.28
N SER A 603 -26.52 1.70 18.08
CA SER A 603 -27.08 1.21 16.83
C SER A 603 -28.20 2.15 16.35
N PRO A 604 -28.21 2.59 15.07
CA PRO A 604 -29.37 3.28 14.49
C PRO A 604 -30.62 2.39 14.47
N PHE A 605 -30.44 1.08 14.71
CA PHE A 605 -31.47 0.08 14.83
C PHE A 605 -31.80 -0.19 16.29
N GLN A 606 -32.22 0.84 17.03
CA GLN A 606 -32.99 0.64 18.26
C GLN A 606 -34.24 -0.18 17.92
N GLY A 607 -34.15 -1.50 18.03
CA GLY A 607 -35.23 -2.45 17.72
C GLY A 607 -34.81 -3.76 17.05
N MET A 608 -33.57 -3.92 16.58
CA MET A 608 -33.03 -5.23 16.19
C MET A 608 -32.25 -5.82 17.37
N PRO A 609 -32.47 -7.09 17.76
CA PRO A 609 -31.60 -7.75 18.74
C PRO A 609 -30.15 -7.74 18.23
N ASP A 610 -29.21 -7.33 19.08
CA ASP A 610 -27.78 -7.20 18.73
C ASP A 610 -27.21 -8.49 18.10
N GLU A 611 -27.70 -9.66 18.52
CA GLU A 611 -27.38 -10.95 17.91
C GLU A 611 -27.72 -11.04 16.42
N MET A 612 -28.85 -10.50 15.99
CA MET A 612 -29.34 -10.63 14.62
C MET A 612 -28.49 -9.79 13.64
N TRP A 613 -27.90 -8.71 14.14
CA TRP A 613 -27.05 -7.81 13.39
C TRP A 613 -25.60 -8.32 13.30
N LEU A 614 -25.06 -8.86 14.41
CA LEU A 614 -23.80 -9.63 14.44
C LEU A 614 -23.81 -10.78 13.41
N ARG A 615 -24.93 -11.52 13.36
CA ARG A 615 -25.16 -12.63 12.42
C ARG A 615 -25.15 -12.20 10.95
N GLN A 616 -25.38 -10.91 10.66
CA GLN A 616 -25.43 -10.38 9.31
C GLN A 616 -24.07 -9.86 8.85
N GLN A 617 -23.26 -9.23 9.73
CA GLN A 617 -21.98 -8.61 9.36
C GLN A 617 -20.77 -9.58 9.32
N LEU A 618 -20.75 -10.62 10.16
CA LEU A 618 -19.65 -11.60 10.12
C LEU A 618 -19.67 -12.48 8.85
N PHE A 619 -20.80 -12.54 8.14
CA PHE A 619 -21.05 -13.56 7.11
C PHE A 619 -21.83 -13.06 5.88
N SER A 620 -21.83 -11.75 5.62
CA SER A 620 -22.20 -11.14 4.33
C SER A 620 -20.93 -10.75 3.58
#